data_AF-A0A2D7RPI2-F1
#
_entry.id   AF-A0A2D7RPI2-F1
#
_cell.length_a   1.000
_cell.length_b   1.000
_cell.length_c   1.000
_cell.angle_alpha   90.00
_cell.angle_beta   90.00
_cell.angle_gamma   90.00
#
_symmetry.space_group_name_H-M   'P 1'
#
loop_
_entity.id
_entity.type
_entity.pdbx_description
1 polymer ?
#
loop_
_entity_poly.entity_id
_entity_poly.type
_entity_poly.pdbx_seq_one_letter_code
_entity_poly.pdbx_strand_id
1 'polypeptide(L)' 'MNMISLTNLLLFLILVTLATYTFMPWKGIDKGSGFKLYGQWFVWFTIFGVVVVIFKSVFN' A
#
# COMPACT_ATOMS: atom_id res chain seq x y z
N MET A 1 18.43 12.16 12.68
CA MET A 1 19.01 11.17 11.76
C MET A 1 17.88 10.29 11.24
N ASN A 2 17.37 10.57 10.04
CA ASN A 2 16.15 9.92 9.53
C ASN A 2 16.53 8.56 8.91
N MET A 3 16.59 7.52 9.73
CA MET A 3 16.91 6.17 9.27
C MET A 3 15.63 5.56 8.69
N ILE A 4 15.64 5.22 7.39
CA ILE A 4 14.67 4.27 6.86
C ILE A 4 14.98 2.94 7.55
N SER A 5 14.28 2.67 8.64
CA SER A 5 14.37 1.39 9.34
C SER A 5 13.66 0.34 8.49
N LEU A 6 14.24 -0.87 8.45
CA LEU A 6 13.58 -2.05 7.89
C LEU A 6 12.15 -2.19 8.42
N THR A 7 11.92 -1.90 9.69
CA THR A 7 10.59 -1.91 10.31
C THR A 7 9.61 -0.96 9.61
N ASN A 8 10.03 0.26 9.29
CA ASN A 8 9.17 1.25 8.63
C ASN A 8 8.82 0.83 7.20
N LEU A 9 9.78 0.25 6.48
CA LEU A 9 9.54 -0.31 5.15
C LEU A 9 8.55 -1.48 5.21
N LEU A 10 8.72 -2.40 6.16
CA LEU A 10 7.81 -3.53 6.34
C LEU A 10 6.41 -3.08 6.73
N LEU A 11 6.28 -2.12 7.64
CA LEU A 11 4.99 -1.55 8.03
C LEU A 11 4.28 -0.89 6.84
N PHE A 12 5.02 -0.17 6.00
CA PHE A 12 4.48 0.39 4.77
C PHE A 12 3.96 -0.71 3.82
N LEU A 13 4.74 -1.77 3.58
CA LEU A 13 4.33 -2.88 2.71
C LEU A 13 3.12 -3.65 3.28
N ILE A 14 3.05 -3.82 4.60
CA ILE A 14 1.89 -4.42 5.28
C ILE A 14 0.65 -3.54 5.06
N LEU A 15 0.76 -2.23 5.23
CA LEU A 15 -0.34 -1.28 5.01
C LEU A 15 -0.88 -1.37 3.57
N VAL A 16 0.01 -1.31 2.58
CA VAL A 16 -0.36 -1.45 1.15
C VAL A 16 -1.09 -2.77 0.91
N THR A 17 -0.56 -3.86 1.46
CA THR A 17 -1.13 -5.20 1.30
C THR A 17 -2.51 -5.29 1.96
N LEU A 18 -2.66 -4.81 3.19
CA LEU A 18 -3.95 -4.76 3.88
C LEU A 18 -4.98 -3.98 3.09
N ALA A 19 -4.64 -2.75 2.65
CA ALA A 19 -5.56 -1.93 1.86
C ALA A 19 -5.97 -2.62 0.56
N THR A 20 -5.04 -3.32 -0.09
CA THR A 20 -5.34 -4.14 -1.26
C THR A 20 -6.39 -5.19 -0.94
N TYR A 21 -6.23 -5.97 0.13
CA TYR A 21 -7.21 -6.98 0.53
C TYR A 21 -8.55 -6.37 0.99
N THR A 22 -8.53 -5.26 1.75
CA THR A 22 -9.74 -4.60 2.26
C THR A 22 -10.58 -3.99 1.15
N PHE A 23 -9.94 -3.35 0.17
CA PHE A 23 -10.62 -2.65 -0.92
C PHE A 23 -10.64 -3.44 -2.23
N MET A 24 -10.34 -4.74 -2.19
CA MET A 24 -10.56 -5.59 -3.34
C MET A 24 -12.06 -5.89 -3.46
N PRO A 25 -12.67 -5.76 -4.65
CA PRO A 25 -14.07 -6.13 -4.85
C PRO A 25 -14.20 -7.65 -4.88
N TRP A 26 -14.32 -8.25 -3.70
CA TRP A 26 -14.56 -9.68 -3.54
C TRP A 26 -15.94 -10.07 -4.03
N LYS A 27 -16.03 -11.15 -4.81
CA LYS A 27 -17.32 -11.77 -5.16
C LYS A 27 -17.44 -13.08 -4.38
N GLY A 28 -17.75 -12.96 -3.09
CA GLY A 28 -17.64 -14.08 -2.15
C GLY A 28 -16.17 -14.33 -1.77
N ILE A 29 -15.70 -15.58 -1.86
CA ILE A 29 -14.28 -15.95 -1.62
C ILE A 29 -13.43 -15.71 -2.88
N ASP A 30 -14.06 -15.46 -4.04
CA ASP A 30 -13.35 -15.26 -5.29
C ASP A 30 -12.81 -13.81 -5.41
N LYS A 31 -11.49 -13.73 -5.55
CA LYS A 31 -10.70 -12.52 -5.86
C LYS A 31 -10.72 -12.19 -7.36
N GLY A 32 -11.20 -13.10 -8.20
CA GLY A 32 -11.05 -13.02 -9.64
C GLY A 32 -9.59 -13.17 -10.08
N SER A 33 -9.24 -12.55 -11.20
CA SER A 33 -7.91 -12.68 -11.81
C SER A 33 -6.80 -12.08 -10.95
N GLY A 34 -5.66 -12.79 -10.85
CA GLY A 34 -4.46 -12.30 -10.17
C GLY A 34 -3.95 -10.96 -10.70
N PHE A 35 -4.16 -10.65 -11.99
CA PHE A 35 -3.81 -9.36 -12.56
C PHE A 35 -4.54 -8.19 -11.90
N LYS A 36 -5.79 -8.39 -11.47
CA LYS A 36 -6.54 -7.35 -10.73
C LYS A 36 -5.96 -7.11 -9.34
N LEU A 37 -5.52 -8.18 -8.67
CA LEU A 37 -4.87 -8.08 -7.36
C LEU A 37 -3.57 -7.28 -7.45
N TYR A 38 -2.69 -7.62 -8.41
CA TYR A 38 -1.44 -6.90 -8.60
C TYR A 38 -1.68 -5.44 -9.00
N GLY A 39 -2.63 -5.18 -9.90
CA GLY A 39 -2.99 -3.81 -10.27
C GLY A 39 -3.47 -2.99 -9.08
N GLN A 40 -4.37 -3.55 -8.26
CA GLN A 40 -4.87 -2.88 -7.05
C GLN A 40 -3.75 -2.64 -6.04
N TRP A 41 -2.82 -3.58 -5.89
CA TRP A 41 -1.66 -3.43 -5.01
C TRP A 41 -0.77 -2.27 -5.41
N PHE A 42 -0.44 -2.15 -6.71
CA PHE A 42 0.35 -1.03 -7.20
C PHE A 42 -0.36 0.32 -7.05
N VAL A 43 -1.67 0.38 -7.24
CA VAL A 43 -2.46 1.59 -6.99
C VAL A 43 -2.32 2.05 -5.53
N TRP A 44 -2.51 1.15 -4.56
CA TRP A 44 -2.35 1.48 -3.13
C TRP A 44 -0.91 1.82 -2.76
N PHE A 45 0.07 1.12 -3.34
CA PHE A 45 1.48 1.42 -3.16
C PHE A 45 1.78 2.86 -3.59
N THR A 46 1.31 3.28 -4.76
CA THR A 46 1.50 4.64 -5.27
C THR A 46 0.76 5.67 -4.42
N ILE A 47 -0.51 5.45 -4.07
CA ILE A 47 -1.30 6.38 -3.26
C ILE A 47 -0.62 6.63 -1.90
N PHE A 48 -0.29 5.57 -1.16
CA PHE A 48 0.35 5.73 0.15
C PHE A 48 1.78 6.25 0.03
N GLY A 49 2.52 5.88 -1.02
CA GLY A 49 3.84 6.44 -1.29
C GLY A 49 3.78 7.96 -1.48
N VAL A 50 2.82 8.46 -2.26
CA VAL A 50 2.59 9.89 -2.45
C VAL A 50 2.23 10.58 -1.14
N VAL A 51 1.33 9.98 -0.34
CA VAL A 51 0.95 10.54 0.98
C VAL A 51 2.17 10.66 1.90
N VAL A 52 3.02 9.63 1.97
CA VAL A 52 4.25 9.66 2.78
C VAL A 52 5.22 10.76 2.30
N VAL A 53 5.37 10.91 0.98
CA VAL A 53 6.22 11.96 0.39
C VAL A 53 5.70 13.36 0.71
N ILE A 54 4.39 13.60 0.53
CA ILE A 54 3.77 14.88 0.87
C ILE A 54 3.92 15.18 2.36
N PHE A 55 3.62 14.20 3.21
CA PHE A 55 3.73 14.36 4.66
C PHE A 55 5.16 14.72 5.08
N LYS A 56 6.17 14.04 4.51
CA LYS A 56 7.58 14.38 4.73
C LYS A 56 7.97 15.76 4.18
N SER A 57 7.34 16.24 3.12
CA SER A 57 7.64 17.55 2.54
C SER A 57 7.00 18.72 3.29
N VAL A 58 5.86 18.50 3.95
CA VAL A 58 5.10 19.55 4.64
C VAL A 58 5.51 19.70 6.09
N PHE A 59 5.73 18.58 6.79
CA PHE A 59 5.90 18.57 8.24
C PHE A 59 7.33 18.37 8.72
N ASN A 60 8.29 18.17 7.81
CA ASN A 60 9.69 17.91 8.13
C ASN A 60 10.59 18.75 7.24
#